data_AF-A0A259PQJ8-F1
#
_entry.id   AF-A0A259PQJ8-F1
#
_cell.length_a   1.000
_cell.length_b   1.000
_cell.length_c   1.000
_cell.angle_alpha   90.00
_cell.angle_beta   90.00
_cell.angle_gamma   90.00
#
_symmetry.space_group_name_H-M   'P 1'
#
loop_
_entity.id
_entity.type
_entity.pdbx_description
1 polymer ?
#
loop_
_entity_poly.entity_id
_entity_poly.type
_entity_poly.pdbx_seq_one_letter_code
_entity_poly.pdbx_strand_id
1 'polypeptide(L)'
;MAHLVDGDVAQNQLNWQWVAGTGFDAAPYVRVLNPVTQSQRFDPDGAYVHRWVPELRDVPAPAVHQPWTLGERAPAGYPAPMVDHATERRATLEAYGRGR
;
A
#
# COMPACT_ATOMS: atom_id res chain seq x y z
N MET A 1 -0.67 17.50 4.54
CA MET A 1 -0.16 18.25 5.71
C MET A 1 -1.20 18.47 6.79
N ALA A 2 -2.47 18.77 6.47
CA ALA A 2 -3.51 19.10 7.46
C ALA A 2 -3.81 18.04 8.55
N HIS A 3 -3.29 16.81 8.42
CA HIS A 3 -3.52 15.71 9.37
C HIS A 3 -2.25 15.25 10.08
N LEU A 4 -1.08 15.81 9.75
CA LEU A 4 0.21 15.39 10.29
C LEU A 4 0.60 16.34 11.43
N VAL A 5 0.70 15.81 12.65
CA VAL A 5 1.17 16.57 13.82
C VAL A 5 2.63 17.01 13.68
N ASP A 6 3.42 16.26 12.90
CA ASP A 6 4.82 16.50 12.54
C ASP A 6 4.97 17.11 11.14
N GLY A 7 3.89 17.68 10.59
CA GLY A 7 3.85 18.18 9.23
C GLY A 7 4.90 19.28 8.98
N ASP A 8 5.96 18.92 8.25
CA ASP A 8 6.98 19.84 7.78
C ASP A 8 7.01 19.92 6.25
N VAL A 9 7.13 21.14 5.71
CA VAL A 9 6.99 21.39 4.26
C VAL A 9 8.11 20.70 3.49
N ALA A 10 9.35 20.83 3.95
CA ALA A 10 10.50 20.26 3.27
C ALA A 10 10.47 18.73 3.32
N GLN A 11 10.27 18.15 4.51
CA GLN A 11 10.18 16.71 4.70
C GLN A 11 9.02 16.11 3.90
N ASN A 12 7.82 16.70 3.97
CA ASN A 12 6.68 16.18 3.23
C ASN A 12 6.92 16.27 1.72
N GLN A 13 7.33 17.43 1.18
CA GLN A 13 7.55 17.58 -0.26
C GLN A 13 8.63 16.64 -0.81
N LEU A 14 9.75 16.50 -0.09
CA LEU A 14 10.86 15.65 -0.55
C LEU A 14 10.50 14.16 -0.47
N ASN A 15 9.80 13.72 0.59
CA ASN A 15 9.35 12.32 0.67
C ASN A 15 8.28 12.00 -0.40
N TRP A 16 7.36 12.91 -0.70
CA TRP A 16 6.41 12.73 -1.81
C TRP A 16 7.11 12.63 -3.16
N GLN A 17 8.11 13.48 -3.40
CA GLN A 17 8.94 13.43 -4.59
C GLN A 17 9.66 12.08 -4.71
N TRP A 18 10.30 11.63 -3.62
CA TRP A 18 11.01 10.37 -3.55
C TRP A 18 10.13 9.17 -3.87
N VAL A 19 8.92 9.08 -3.29
CA VAL A 19 7.96 8.00 -3.54
C VAL A 19 7.44 8.03 -4.99
N ALA A 20 7.23 9.23 -5.55
CA ALA A 20 6.78 9.40 -6.92
C ALA A 20 7.88 9.15 -7.98
N GLY A 21 9.14 8.93 -7.54
CA GLY A 21 10.27 8.80 -8.45
C GLY A 21 10.65 10.11 -9.15
N THR A 22 10.31 11.24 -8.53
CA THR A 22 10.61 12.60 -9.03
C THR A 22 11.57 13.31 -8.08
N GLY A 23 12.37 14.24 -8.58
CA GLY A 23 13.32 14.98 -7.75
C GLY A 23 14.66 14.26 -7.52
N PHE A 24 15.40 14.74 -6.52
CA PHE A 24 16.77 14.31 -6.26
C PHE A 24 16.82 12.97 -5.51
N ASP A 25 17.61 12.02 -6.00
CA ASP A 25 17.82 10.68 -5.42
C ASP A 25 16.51 9.89 -5.16
N ALA A 26 15.51 10.10 -6.01
CA ALA A 26 14.22 9.47 -5.88
C ALA A 26 14.27 7.96 -6.13
N ALA A 27 13.33 7.22 -5.54
CA ALA A 27 13.18 5.80 -5.82
C ALA A 27 13.00 5.58 -7.34
N PRO A 28 13.64 4.58 -7.96
CA PRO A 28 13.45 4.33 -9.38
C PRO A 28 11.96 4.10 -9.69
N TYR A 29 11.40 4.80 -10.68
CA TYR A 29 9.97 4.72 -11.03
C TYR A 29 9.47 3.28 -11.31
N VAL A 30 10.38 2.39 -11.74
CA VAL A 30 10.10 0.97 -11.96
C VAL A 30 9.74 0.20 -10.68
N ARG A 31 10.04 0.79 -9.53
CA ARG A 31 9.81 0.23 -8.19
C ARG A 31 8.37 0.50 -7.75
N VAL A 32 7.44 -0.26 -8.33
CA VAL A 32 6.05 -0.31 -7.87
C VAL A 32 5.94 -1.31 -6.71
N LEU A 33 5.73 -0.82 -5.49
CA LEU A 33 5.65 -1.65 -4.29
C LEU A 33 4.31 -2.40 -4.22
N ASN A 34 4.36 -3.71 -3.97
CA ASN A 34 3.16 -4.51 -3.70
C ASN A 34 2.73 -4.36 -2.23
N PRO A 35 1.56 -3.78 -1.93
CA PRO A 35 1.10 -3.58 -0.56
C PRO A 35 1.02 -4.87 0.26
N VAL A 36 0.63 -5.99 -0.35
CA VAL A 36 0.55 -7.30 0.33
C VAL A 36 1.94 -7.73 0.78
N THR A 37 2.92 -7.74 -0.12
CA THR A 37 4.29 -8.14 0.20
C THR A 37 4.93 -7.20 1.24
N GLN A 38 4.65 -5.89 1.17
CA GLN A 38 5.13 -4.96 2.20
C GLN A 38 4.49 -5.25 3.56
N SER A 39 3.18 -5.47 3.61
CA SER A 39 2.48 -5.76 4.87
C SER A 39 2.97 -7.06 5.52
N GLN A 40 3.14 -8.14 4.76
CA GLN A 40 3.68 -9.41 5.28
C GLN A 40 5.11 -9.26 5.81
N ARG A 41 5.91 -8.39 5.20
CA ARG A 41 7.30 -8.15 5.61
C ARG A 41 7.39 -7.33 6.90
N PHE A 42 6.55 -6.30 7.04
CA PHE A 42 6.67 -5.31 8.12
C PHE A 42 5.65 -5.46 9.25
N ASP A 43 4.59 -6.25 9.04
CA ASP A 43 3.58 -6.59 10.02
C ASP A 43 3.25 -8.11 9.95
N PRO A 44 4.23 -9.01 10.13
CA PRO A 44 4.04 -10.45 9.88
C PRO A 44 2.92 -11.10 10.72
N ASP A 45 2.62 -10.53 11.89
CA ASP A 45 1.58 -11.00 12.79
C ASP A 45 0.23 -10.29 12.60
N GLY A 46 0.14 -9.34 11.66
CA GLY A 46 -1.07 -8.54 11.44
C GLY A 46 -1.43 -7.60 12.59
N ALA A 47 -0.54 -7.41 13.56
CA ALA A 47 -0.83 -6.66 14.78
C ALA A 47 -1.18 -5.20 14.49
N TYR A 48 -0.52 -4.59 13.50
CA TYR A 48 -0.85 -3.23 13.06
C TYR A 48 -2.20 -3.21 12.35
N VAL A 49 -2.47 -4.16 11.44
CA VAL A 49 -3.76 -4.23 10.73
C VAL A 49 -4.92 -4.44 11.71
N HIS A 50 -4.84 -5.40 12.64
CA HIS A 50 -5.91 -5.66 13.62
C HIS A 50 -6.19 -4.47 14.55
N ARG A 51 -5.16 -3.65 14.83
CA ARG A 51 -5.30 -2.45 15.65
C ARG A 51 -6.11 -1.37 14.95
N TRP A 52 -5.88 -1.16 13.65
CA TRP A 52 -6.41 -0.02 12.91
C TRP A 52 -7.59 -0.35 12.00
N VAL A 53 -7.81 -1.63 11.68
CA VAL A 53 -8.91 -2.13 10.85
C VAL A 53 -9.74 -3.10 11.70
N PRO A 54 -10.66 -2.60 12.56
CA PRO A 54 -11.34 -3.40 13.57
C PRO A 54 -12.18 -4.54 12.98
N GLU A 55 -12.73 -4.39 11.78
CA GLU A 55 -13.48 -5.42 11.07
C GLU A 55 -12.62 -6.64 10.68
N LEU A 56 -11.29 -6.51 10.67
CA LEU A 56 -10.36 -7.61 10.39
C LEU A 56 -9.77 -8.26 11.64
N ARG A 57 -10.14 -7.84 12.86
CA ARG A 57 -9.48 -8.24 14.11
C ARG A 57 -9.46 -9.75 14.37
N ASP A 58 -10.49 -10.46 13.91
CA ASP A 58 -10.64 -11.92 14.11
C ASP A 58 -10.08 -12.74 12.94
N VAL A 59 -9.47 -12.08 11.94
CA VAL A 59 -8.83 -12.77 10.81
C VAL A 59 -7.45 -13.28 11.23
N PRO A 60 -7.10 -14.56 10.98
CA PRO A 60 -5.77 -15.06 11.28
C PRO A 60 -4.67 -14.29 10.54
N ALA A 61 -3.53 -14.06 11.22
CA ALA A 61 -2.43 -13.22 10.74
C ALA A 61 -1.96 -13.49 9.29
N PRO A 62 -1.81 -14.74 8.79
CA PRO A 62 -1.43 -14.94 7.40
C PRO A 62 -2.48 -14.44 6.39
N ALA A 63 -3.76 -14.51 6.76
CA ALA A 63 -4.88 -14.16 5.91
C ALA A 63 -5.27 -12.68 5.99
N VAL A 64 -4.92 -11.98 7.07
CA VAL A 64 -5.27 -10.55 7.27
C VAL A 64 -4.66 -9.64 6.20
N HIS A 65 -3.56 -10.08 5.56
CA HIS A 65 -2.92 -9.36 4.47
C HIS A 65 -3.66 -9.49 3.13
N GLN A 66 -4.56 -10.48 3.01
CA GLN A 66 -5.35 -10.77 1.80
C GLN A 66 -6.75 -11.28 2.17
N PRO A 67 -7.56 -10.53 2.94
CA PRO A 67 -8.82 -11.03 3.50
C PRO A 67 -9.85 -11.41 2.44
N TRP A 68 -9.80 -10.81 1.25
CA TRP A 68 -10.66 -11.15 0.11
C TRP A 68 -10.47 -12.59 -0.41
N THR A 69 -9.33 -13.23 -0.11
CA THR A 69 -9.07 -14.62 -0.50
C THR A 69 -9.84 -15.63 0.36
N LEU A 70 -10.47 -15.19 1.44
CA LEU A 70 -11.25 -16.02 2.34
C LEU A 70 -12.64 -16.40 1.77
N GLY A 71 -13.07 -15.74 0.68
CA GLY A 71 -14.37 -15.98 0.06
C GLY A 71 -15.51 -15.63 1.02
N GLU A 72 -16.45 -16.54 1.21
CA GLU A 72 -17.58 -16.39 2.15
C GLU A 72 -17.15 -16.21 3.61
N ARG A 73 -15.89 -16.53 3.96
CA ARG A 73 -15.32 -16.35 5.29
C ARG A 73 -14.68 -14.97 5.48
N ALA A 74 -14.71 -14.10 4.48
CA ALA A 74 -14.21 -12.73 4.61
C ALA A 74 -15.09 -11.94 5.60
N PRO A 75 -14.51 -11.10 6.47
CA PRO A 75 -15.31 -10.32 7.41
C PRO A 75 -16.30 -9.39 6.70
N ALA A 76 -17.52 -9.34 7.23
CA ALA A 76 -18.55 -8.43 6.74
C ALA A 76 -18.09 -6.98 6.88
N GLY A 77 -18.28 -6.18 5.83
CA GLY A 77 -17.95 -4.76 5.83
C GLY A 77 -16.54 -4.42 5.33
N TYR A 78 -15.65 -5.40 5.13
CA TYR A 78 -14.36 -5.14 4.49
C TYR A 78 -14.48 -5.22 2.95
N PRO A 79 -14.04 -4.19 2.20
CA PRO A 79 -14.22 -4.17 0.75
C PRO A 79 -13.29 -5.16 0.04
N ALA A 80 -13.71 -5.60 -1.15
CA ALA A 80 -12.81 -6.26 -2.10
C ALA A 80 -11.73 -5.26 -2.60
N PRO A 81 -10.57 -5.74 -3.09
CA PRO A 81 -9.57 -4.88 -3.71
C PRO A 81 -10.18 -4.03 -4.82
N MET A 82 -9.94 -2.72 -4.77
CA MET A 82 -10.44 -1.78 -5.78
C MET A 82 -9.76 -1.97 -7.14
N VAL A 83 -8.53 -2.48 -7.15
CA VAL A 83 -7.70 -2.69 -8.33
C VAL A 83 -6.87 -3.98 -8.20
N ASP A 84 -6.52 -4.57 -9.34
CA ASP A 84 -5.53 -5.64 -9.40
C ASP A 84 -4.10 -5.07 -9.49
N HIS A 85 -3.25 -5.41 -8.53
CA HIS A 85 -1.90 -4.84 -8.44
C HIS A 85 -1.03 -5.16 -9.67
N ALA A 86 -1.13 -6.36 -10.23
CA ALA A 86 -0.33 -6.74 -11.39
C ALA A 86 -0.71 -5.91 -12.63
N THR A 87 -2.01 -5.68 -12.82
CA THR A 87 -2.56 -4.84 -13.87
C THR A 87 -2.13 -3.38 -13.72
N GLU A 88 -2.31 -2.79 -12.54
CA GLU A 88 -1.92 -1.39 -12.29
C GLU A 88 -0.41 -1.16 -12.37
N ARG A 89 0.38 -2.14 -11.92
CA ARG A 89 1.84 -2.10 -12.09
C ARG A 89 2.20 -2.02 -13.57
N ARG A 90 1.61 -2.86 -14.42
CA ARG A 90 1.87 -2.84 -15.88
C ARG A 90 1.45 -1.50 -16.49
N ALA A 91 0.25 -1.03 -16.19
CA ALA A 91 -0.27 0.25 -16.69
C ALA A 91 0.64 1.43 -16.30
N THR A 92 1.13 1.44 -15.06
CA THR A 92 2.06 2.46 -14.55
C THR A 92 3.38 2.47 -15.34
N LEU A 93 3.98 1.30 -15.56
CA LEU A 93 5.24 1.17 -16.29
C LEU A 93 5.09 1.59 -17.76
N GLU A 94 3.98 1.22 -18.40
CA GLU A 94 3.68 1.63 -19.77
C GLU A 94 3.46 3.14 -19.87
N ALA A 95 2.69 3.73 -18.95
CA ALA A 95 2.45 5.17 -18.92
C ALA A 95 3.75 5.97 -18.75
N TYR A 96 4.62 5.52 -17.85
CA TYR A 96 5.92 6.15 -17.67
C TYR A 96 6.82 5.99 -18.90
N GLY A 97 6.79 4.82 -19.55
CA GLY A 97 7.50 4.58 -20.80
C GLY A 97 7.09 5.52 -21.93
N ARG A 98 5.82 5.97 -21.97
CA ARG A 98 5.32 6.96 -22.95
C ARG A 98 5.68 8.41 -22.62
N GLY A 99 5.92 8.72 -21.34
CA GLY A 99 6.24 10.06 -20.86
C GLY A 99 7.74 10.41 -20.97
N ARG A 100 8.56 9.48 -21.44
CA ARG A 100 9.97 9.68 -21.81
C ARG A 100 10.10 9.86 -23.32
#